data_AF-A0AA41L6T2-F1
#
_entry.id   AF-A0AA41L6T2-F1
#
_cell.length_a   1.000
_cell.length_b   1.000
_cell.length_c   1.000
_cell.angle_alpha   90.00
_cell.angle_beta   90.00
_cell.angle_gamma   90.00
#
_symmetry.space_group_name_H-M   'P 1'
#
loop_
_entity.id
_entity.type
_entity.pdbx_description
1 polymer ?
#
loop_
_entity_poly.entity_id
_entity_poly.type
_entity_poly.pdbx_seq_one_letter_code
_entity_poly.pdbx_strand_id
1 'polypeptide(L)'
;MDGVMTATDHLNMPPQTKRVPPAKPHALWNTIASPGKTPLSQLRALVTRVREASGTQLFDAVEAGVPTEVVKLIAKATGQPASVIMELAGVSQTTFVRNEAANKPLPDVAGHRIMGYLRLLATLRKMLDESGDPEQVKNFDLETWFAHWVHQKLPELKGNTPAEMLRNTEGQRAVEQVLERMRGGLAA
;
A
#
# COMPACT_ATOMS: atom_id res chain seq x y z
N MET A 1 14.02 41.87 53.60
CA MET A 1 13.84 40.42 53.63
C MET A 1 12.36 40.19 53.68
N ASP A 2 11.78 39.68 52.60
CA ASP A 2 10.68 38.72 52.58
C ASP A 2 10.30 38.50 51.12
N GLY A 3 10.72 37.34 50.61
CA GLY A 3 10.35 36.83 49.31
C GLY A 3 9.18 35.86 49.39
N VAL A 4 8.81 35.39 48.20
CA VAL A 4 8.01 34.20 47.82
C VAL A 4 6.85 34.68 46.91
N MET A 5 7.12 34.88 45.62
CA MET A 5 7.13 33.87 44.54
C MET A 5 5.72 33.42 44.14
N THR A 6 5.17 34.13 43.16
CA THR A 6 3.94 33.82 42.43
C THR A 6 4.15 32.58 41.55
N ALA A 7 3.42 31.50 41.83
CA ALA A 7 3.35 30.32 40.97
C ALA A 7 2.42 30.61 39.78
N THR A 8 3.01 30.91 38.63
CA THR A 8 2.36 30.90 37.31
C THR A 8 3.14 29.92 36.42
N ASP A 9 2.44 29.33 35.44
CA ASP A 9 2.90 28.34 34.46
C ASP A 9 3.09 26.89 34.91
N HIS A 10 1.96 26.18 35.03
CA HIS A 10 1.94 24.79 34.62
C HIS A 10 1.89 24.71 33.09
N LEU A 11 3.06 24.47 32.49
CA LEU A 11 3.24 24.14 31.08
C LEU A 11 2.27 23.03 30.64
N ASN A 12 1.44 23.36 29.64
CA ASN A 12 0.74 22.40 28.81
C ASN A 12 1.77 21.71 27.89
N MET A 13 2.31 20.57 28.32
CA MET A 13 3.10 19.71 27.42
C MET A 13 2.16 18.96 26.48
N PRO A 14 2.41 18.94 25.15
CA PRO A 14 1.69 18.05 24.26
C PRO A 14 1.93 16.59 24.71
N PRO A 15 0.92 15.70 24.58
CA PRO A 15 1.10 14.30 24.95
C PRO A 15 2.24 13.71 24.13
N GLN A 16 3.30 13.30 24.83
CA GLN A 16 4.41 12.55 24.26
C GLN A 16 3.82 11.29 23.62
N THR A 17 3.76 11.28 22.29
CA THR A 17 3.35 10.09 21.54
C THR A 17 4.34 8.99 21.92
N LYS A 18 3.88 8.00 22.70
CA LYS A 18 4.70 6.84 23.07
C LYS A 18 5.28 6.28 21.78
N ARG A 19 6.59 6.38 21.61
CA ARG A 19 7.29 5.70 20.51
C ARG A 19 7.14 4.20 20.77
N VAL A 20 6.18 3.60 20.08
CA VAL A 20 6.01 2.15 20.04
C VAL A 20 7.33 1.57 19.50
N PRO A 21 7.95 0.60 20.20
CA PRO A 21 9.14 -0.08 19.67
C PRO A 21 8.81 -0.66 18.28
N PRO A 22 9.79 -0.76 17.35
CA PRO A 22 9.51 -1.32 16.03
C PRO A 22 8.87 -2.70 16.23
N ALA A 23 7.62 -2.84 15.79
CA ALA A 23 6.89 -4.09 15.88
C ALA A 23 7.69 -5.16 15.16
N LYS A 24 7.68 -6.40 15.69
CA LYS A 24 8.27 -7.53 14.98
C LYS A 24 7.69 -7.58 13.57
N PRO A 25 8.48 -7.85 12.52
CA PRO A 25 7.98 -7.91 11.16
C PRO A 25 6.79 -8.86 11.08
N HIS A 26 5.63 -8.34 10.65
CA HIS A 26 4.45 -9.17 10.50
C HIS A 26 4.67 -10.24 9.43
N ALA A 27 4.19 -11.46 9.67
CA ALA A 27 4.47 -12.62 8.82
C ALA A 27 4.05 -12.44 7.36
N LEU A 28 3.07 -11.57 7.09
CA LEU A 28 2.63 -11.17 5.75
C LEU A 28 3.83 -10.75 4.88
N TRP A 29 4.76 -9.98 5.46
CA TRP A 29 5.88 -9.36 4.75
C TRP A 29 7.04 -10.31 4.42
N ASN A 30 7.06 -11.55 4.93
CA ASN A 30 8.17 -12.48 4.73
C ASN A 30 8.43 -12.86 3.26
N THR A 31 7.47 -12.64 2.35
CA THR A 31 7.64 -12.92 0.91
C THR A 31 8.60 -11.97 0.21
N ILE A 32 8.80 -10.76 0.74
CA ILE A 32 9.57 -9.71 0.05
C ILE A 32 11.09 -9.96 0.05
N ALA A 33 11.57 -10.86 0.90
CA ALA A 33 12.99 -11.15 1.08
C ALA A 33 13.40 -12.58 0.65
N SER A 34 12.57 -13.29 -0.12
CA SER A 34 12.88 -14.66 -0.54
C SER A 34 14.09 -14.68 -1.50
N PRO A 35 15.25 -15.26 -1.11
CA PRO A 35 16.44 -15.31 -1.95
C PRO A 35 16.19 -16.12 -3.23
N GLY A 36 16.83 -15.74 -4.34
CA GLY A 36 16.75 -16.47 -5.61
C GLY A 36 15.44 -16.31 -6.40
N LYS A 37 14.48 -15.53 -5.89
CA LYS A 37 13.22 -15.23 -6.58
C LYS A 37 13.29 -13.92 -7.35
N THR A 38 12.65 -13.86 -8.52
CA THR A 38 12.50 -12.61 -9.27
C THR A 38 11.55 -11.65 -8.54
N PRO A 39 11.70 -10.31 -8.68
CA PRO A 39 10.78 -9.35 -8.08
C PRO A 39 9.31 -9.61 -8.43
N LEU A 40 9.02 -9.97 -9.68
CA LEU A 40 7.66 -10.32 -10.10
C LEU A 40 7.08 -11.51 -9.33
N SER A 41 7.86 -12.59 -9.15
CA SER A 41 7.40 -13.75 -8.38
C SER A 41 7.21 -13.45 -6.90
N GLN A 42 8.02 -12.56 -6.32
CA GLN A 42 7.87 -12.09 -4.94
C GLN A 42 6.61 -11.23 -4.77
N LEU A 43 6.33 -10.32 -5.73
CA LEU A 43 5.12 -9.52 -5.74
C LEU A 43 3.88 -10.41 -5.85
N ARG A 44 3.87 -11.38 -6.78
CA ARG A 44 2.78 -12.36 -6.92
C ARG A 44 2.53 -13.12 -5.62
N ALA A 45 3.59 -13.60 -4.96
CA ALA A 45 3.46 -14.29 -3.68
C ALA A 45 2.90 -13.39 -2.57
N LEU A 46 3.30 -12.11 -2.53
CA LEU A 46 2.73 -11.13 -1.60
C LEU A 46 1.24 -10.88 -1.90
N VAL A 47 0.86 -10.70 -3.16
CA VAL A 47 -0.53 -10.50 -3.60
C VAL A 47 -1.40 -11.70 -3.23
N THR A 48 -0.93 -12.93 -3.46
CA THR A 48 -1.63 -14.15 -3.03
C THR A 48 -1.88 -14.15 -1.53
N ARG A 49 -0.88 -13.78 -0.72
CA ARG A 49 -1.06 -13.68 0.73
C ARG A 49 -2.03 -12.59 1.14
N VAL A 50 -1.98 -11.42 0.51
CA VAL A 50 -2.93 -10.33 0.77
C VAL A 50 -4.36 -10.76 0.44
N ARG A 51 -4.54 -11.54 -0.63
CA ARG A 51 -5.83 -12.12 -1.02
C ARG A 51 -6.37 -13.12 0.00
N GLU A 52 -5.49 -13.95 0.58
CA GLU A 52 -5.85 -15.02 1.51
C GLU A 52 -5.97 -14.56 2.96
N ALA A 53 -5.38 -13.41 3.31
CA ALA A 53 -5.40 -12.86 4.65
C ALA A 53 -6.79 -12.31 5.03
N SER A 54 -7.18 -12.50 6.29
CA SER A 54 -8.37 -11.86 6.86
C SER A 54 -8.17 -10.34 7.00
N GLY A 55 -9.28 -9.61 7.13
CA GLY A 55 -9.23 -8.17 7.41
C GLY A 55 -8.43 -7.82 8.68
N THR A 56 -8.50 -8.66 9.72
CA THR A 56 -7.72 -8.48 10.96
C THR A 56 -6.23 -8.70 10.74
N GLN A 57 -5.84 -9.72 9.96
CA GLN A 57 -4.43 -9.96 9.62
C GLN A 57 -3.84 -8.82 8.77
N LEU A 58 -4.63 -8.25 7.87
CA LEU A 58 -4.20 -7.08 7.09
C LEU A 58 -4.08 -5.83 7.96
N PHE A 59 -5.01 -5.63 8.89
CA PHE A 59 -4.94 -4.55 9.89
C PHE A 59 -3.66 -4.67 10.73
N ASP A 60 -3.41 -5.83 11.33
CA ASP A 60 -2.21 -6.09 12.14
C ASP A 60 -0.92 -5.90 11.33
N ALA A 61 -0.93 -6.27 10.04
CA ALA A 61 0.22 -6.08 9.16
C ALA A 61 0.55 -4.60 8.89
N VAL A 62 -0.48 -3.75 8.76
CA VAL A 62 -0.31 -2.30 8.57
C VAL A 62 0.12 -1.64 9.88
N GLU A 63 -0.50 -1.99 11.01
CA GLU A 63 -0.12 -1.51 12.34
C GLU A 63 1.31 -1.89 12.72
N ALA A 64 1.77 -3.08 12.32
CA ALA A 64 3.16 -3.49 12.48
C ALA A 64 4.14 -2.70 11.59
N GLY A 65 3.63 -1.91 10.65
CA GLY A 65 4.40 -1.11 9.70
C GLY A 65 4.68 -1.84 8.39
N VAL A 66 4.44 -1.15 7.28
CA VAL A 66 4.75 -1.65 5.93
C VAL A 66 6.24 -1.39 5.63
N PRO A 67 7.04 -2.42 5.29
CA PRO A 67 8.46 -2.23 4.98
C PRO A 67 8.69 -1.36 3.74
N THR A 68 9.75 -0.53 3.75
CA THR A 68 10.19 0.25 2.58
C THR A 68 10.51 -0.62 1.36
N GLU A 69 10.92 -1.87 1.60
CA GLU A 69 11.21 -2.89 0.60
C GLU A 69 10.02 -3.18 -0.32
N VAL A 70 8.78 -3.04 0.19
CA VAL A 70 7.56 -3.27 -0.60
C VAL A 70 7.48 -2.29 -1.77
N VAL A 71 7.87 -1.02 -1.58
CA VAL A 71 7.90 0.00 -2.64
C VAL A 71 8.89 -0.40 -3.74
N LYS A 72 10.10 -0.81 -3.35
CA LYS A 72 11.14 -1.27 -4.29
C LYS A 72 10.70 -2.53 -5.02
N LEU A 73 10.04 -3.44 -4.32
CA LEU A 73 9.52 -4.68 -4.88
C LEU A 73 8.49 -4.38 -5.97
N ILE A 74 7.49 -3.55 -5.67
CA ILE A 74 6.46 -3.15 -6.65
C ILE A 74 7.14 -2.51 -7.86
N ALA A 75 7.98 -1.50 -7.65
CA ALA A 75 8.67 -0.79 -8.72
C ALA A 75 9.45 -1.73 -9.66
N LYS A 76 10.23 -2.66 -9.09
CA LYS A 76 11.00 -3.65 -9.87
C LYS A 76 10.10 -4.66 -10.58
N ALA A 77 9.02 -5.09 -9.95
CA ALA A 77 8.11 -6.07 -10.50
C ALA A 77 7.25 -5.51 -11.65
N THR A 78 6.91 -4.21 -11.60
CA THR A 78 6.10 -3.52 -12.62
C THR A 78 6.95 -2.76 -13.65
N GLY A 79 8.27 -2.73 -13.49
CA GLY A 79 9.18 -1.96 -14.35
C GLY A 79 9.06 -0.44 -14.18
N GLN A 80 8.35 0.03 -13.15
CA GLN A 80 8.15 1.46 -12.90
C GLN A 80 9.32 2.07 -12.11
N PRO A 81 9.61 3.36 -12.29
CA PRO A 81 10.52 4.08 -11.41
C PRO A 81 10.02 4.06 -9.96
N ALA A 82 10.92 3.89 -9.00
CA ALA A 82 10.56 3.90 -7.58
C ALA A 82 9.83 5.19 -7.16
N SER A 83 10.18 6.33 -7.78
CA SER A 83 9.51 7.62 -7.54
C SER A 83 8.01 7.58 -7.82
N VAL A 84 7.56 6.81 -8.81
CA VAL A 84 6.12 6.66 -9.13
C VAL A 84 5.38 5.94 -8.01
N ILE A 85 5.97 4.86 -7.48
CA ILE A 85 5.38 4.11 -6.36
C ILE A 85 5.41 4.94 -5.06
N MET A 86 6.44 5.77 -4.89
CA MET A 86 6.55 6.68 -3.75
C MET A 86 5.51 7.81 -3.81
N GLU A 87 5.26 8.36 -4.99
CA GLU A 87 4.18 9.33 -5.22
C GLU A 87 2.80 8.73 -4.90
N LEU A 88 2.55 7.51 -5.38
CA LEU A 88 1.32 6.76 -5.05
C LEU A 88 1.19 6.55 -3.54
N ALA A 89 2.27 6.16 -2.87
CA ALA A 89 2.29 6.02 -1.42
C ALA A 89 2.19 7.38 -0.69
N GLY A 90 2.41 8.50 -1.36
CA GLY A 90 2.45 9.82 -0.74
C GLY A 90 3.65 10.05 0.17
N VAL A 91 4.80 9.44 -0.15
CA VAL A 91 6.05 9.60 0.61
C VAL A 91 7.08 10.35 -0.22
N SER A 92 7.71 11.37 0.36
CA SER A 92 8.78 12.11 -0.32
C SER A 92 10.06 11.27 -0.43
N GLN A 93 10.90 11.57 -1.42
CA GLN A 93 12.17 10.86 -1.60
C GLN A 93 13.09 10.95 -0.38
N THR A 94 13.21 12.13 0.20
CA THR A 94 13.98 12.34 1.42
C THR A 94 13.46 11.48 2.57
N THR A 95 12.15 11.41 2.76
CA THR A 95 11.54 10.62 3.84
C THR A 95 11.76 9.13 3.61
N PHE A 96 11.58 8.67 2.38
CA PHE A 96 11.78 7.27 2.00
C PHE A 96 13.23 6.82 2.23
N VAL A 97 14.20 7.55 1.67
CA VAL A 97 15.63 7.22 1.83
C VAL A 97 16.05 7.25 3.30
N ARG A 98 15.55 8.22 4.08
CA ARG A 98 15.82 8.28 5.52
C ARG A 98 15.27 7.06 6.26
N ASN A 99 14.04 6.63 5.94
CA ASN A 99 13.43 5.47 6.59
C ASN A 99 14.12 4.17 6.16
N GLU A 100 14.43 4.03 4.87
CA GLU A 100 15.16 2.91 4.31
C GLU A 100 16.54 2.74 4.95
N ALA A 101 17.36 3.80 5.00
CA ALA A 101 18.69 3.76 5.61
C ALA A 101 18.65 3.41 7.11
N ALA A 102 17.53 3.72 7.78
CA ALA A 102 17.31 3.41 9.18
C ALA A 102 16.59 2.07 9.42
N ASN A 103 16.32 1.27 8.37
CA ASN A 103 15.48 0.06 8.41
C ASN A 103 14.14 0.29 9.12
N LYS A 104 13.49 1.43 8.84
CA LYS A 104 12.19 1.82 9.39
C LYS A 104 11.08 1.58 8.38
N PRO A 105 9.87 1.23 8.84
CA PRO A 105 8.73 1.10 7.94
C PRO A 105 8.37 2.45 7.29
N LEU A 106 7.50 2.39 6.29
CA LEU A 106 6.86 3.56 5.73
C LEU A 106 6.09 4.33 6.80
N PRO A 107 5.93 5.66 6.63
CA PRO A 107 4.95 6.42 7.40
C PRO A 107 3.57 5.77 7.33
N ASP A 108 2.79 5.88 8.41
CA ASP A 108 1.50 5.18 8.56
C ASP A 108 0.54 5.36 7.37
N VAL A 109 0.30 6.61 6.96
CA VAL A 109 -0.55 6.94 5.81
C VAL A 109 -0.02 6.32 4.51
N ALA A 110 1.29 6.24 4.33
CA ALA A 110 1.89 5.62 3.16
C ALA A 110 1.76 4.09 3.19
N GLY A 111 1.87 3.48 4.37
CA GLY A 111 1.61 2.06 4.57
C GLY A 111 0.18 1.67 4.20
N HIS A 112 -0.81 2.44 4.66
CA HIS A 112 -2.22 2.24 4.30
C HIS A 112 -2.45 2.31 2.79
N ARG A 113 -1.84 3.27 2.08
CA ARG A 113 -1.96 3.40 0.62
C ARG A 113 -1.34 2.23 -0.13
N ILE A 114 -0.17 1.76 0.30
CA ILE A 114 0.47 0.56 -0.27
C ILE A 114 -0.39 -0.69 -0.02
N MET A 115 -1.01 -0.82 1.16
CA MET A 115 -1.94 -1.91 1.42
C MET A 115 -3.17 -1.83 0.50
N GLY A 116 -3.75 -0.64 0.31
CA GLY A 116 -4.85 -0.41 -0.63
C GLY A 116 -4.48 -0.83 -2.06
N TYR A 117 -3.29 -0.47 -2.53
CA TYR A 117 -2.76 -0.89 -3.84
C TYR A 117 -2.65 -2.42 -3.97
N LEU A 118 -2.06 -3.08 -2.98
CA LEU A 118 -1.90 -4.54 -2.98
C LEU A 118 -3.26 -5.27 -2.94
N ARG A 119 -4.22 -4.74 -2.18
CA ARG A 119 -5.59 -5.28 -2.14
C ARG A 119 -6.29 -5.13 -3.48
N LEU A 120 -6.11 -4.01 -4.16
CA LEU A 120 -6.70 -3.77 -5.48
C LEU A 120 -6.17 -4.77 -6.51
N LEU A 121 -4.84 -4.98 -6.53
CA LEU A 121 -4.21 -5.99 -7.38
C LEU A 121 -4.68 -7.42 -7.03
N ALA A 122 -4.84 -7.72 -5.74
CA ALA A 122 -5.37 -9.01 -5.28
C ALA A 122 -6.82 -9.25 -5.74
N THR A 123 -7.68 -8.24 -5.70
CA THR A 123 -9.06 -8.31 -6.21
C THR A 123 -9.08 -8.56 -7.71
N LEU A 124 -8.30 -7.81 -8.49
CA LEU A 124 -8.19 -8.02 -9.93
C LEU A 124 -7.66 -9.42 -10.28
N ARG A 125 -6.68 -9.91 -9.51
CA ARG A 125 -6.17 -11.28 -9.69
C ARG A 125 -7.27 -12.31 -9.46
N LYS A 126 -8.06 -12.14 -8.40
CA LYS A 126 -9.22 -12.99 -8.13
C LYS A 126 -10.25 -12.94 -9.26
N MET A 127 -10.57 -11.75 -9.77
CA MET A 127 -11.51 -11.60 -10.89
C MET A 127 -11.01 -12.31 -12.16
N LEU A 128 -9.72 -12.20 -12.46
CA LEU A 128 -9.09 -12.87 -13.59
C LEU A 128 -9.14 -14.40 -13.41
N ASP A 129 -8.77 -14.90 -12.23
CA ASP A 129 -8.82 -16.33 -11.90
C ASP A 129 -10.27 -16.88 -12.00
N GLU A 130 -11.29 -16.07 -11.67
CA GLU A 130 -12.71 -16.44 -11.75
C GLU A 130 -13.32 -16.36 -13.16
N SER A 131 -12.77 -15.55 -14.07
CA SER A 131 -13.32 -15.32 -15.42
C SER A 131 -13.23 -16.52 -16.38
N GLY A 132 -12.52 -17.59 -16.01
CA GLY A 132 -12.74 -18.92 -16.58
C GLY A 132 -12.17 -19.23 -17.97
N ASP A 133 -11.40 -18.34 -18.62
CA ASP A 133 -10.60 -18.68 -19.80
C ASP A 133 -9.12 -18.94 -19.41
N PRO A 134 -8.70 -20.20 -19.22
CA PRO A 134 -7.37 -20.52 -18.72
C PRO A 134 -6.24 -20.06 -19.66
N GLU A 135 -6.49 -19.98 -20.97
CA GLU A 135 -5.48 -19.61 -21.96
C GLU A 135 -5.26 -18.08 -21.99
N GLN A 136 -6.33 -17.30 -21.80
CA GLN A 136 -6.21 -15.85 -21.63
C GLN A 136 -5.57 -15.49 -20.29
N VAL A 137 -5.93 -16.19 -19.21
CA VAL A 137 -5.39 -15.96 -17.86
C VAL A 137 -3.89 -16.31 -17.79
N LYS A 138 -3.45 -17.35 -18.48
CA LYS A 138 -2.06 -17.84 -18.41
C LYS A 138 -1.02 -16.86 -18.98
N ASN A 139 -1.41 -16.08 -19.98
CA ASN A 139 -0.50 -15.16 -20.69
C ASN A 139 -0.75 -13.69 -20.37
N PHE A 140 -1.79 -13.36 -19.59
CA PHE A 140 -2.08 -11.98 -19.24
C PHE A 140 -1.12 -11.46 -18.16
N ASP A 141 -0.31 -10.47 -18.52
CA ASP A 141 0.56 -9.76 -17.58
C ASP A 141 -0.25 -8.74 -16.77
N LEU A 142 -0.92 -9.26 -15.74
CA LEU A 142 -1.75 -8.46 -14.84
C LEU A 142 -0.96 -7.36 -14.14
N GLU A 143 0.28 -7.62 -13.72
CA GLU A 143 1.06 -6.65 -12.96
C GLU A 143 1.42 -5.43 -13.81
N THR A 144 1.85 -5.64 -15.06
CA THR A 144 2.13 -4.56 -16.00
C THR A 144 0.85 -3.83 -16.43
N TRP A 145 -0.23 -4.56 -16.72
CA TRP A 145 -1.51 -3.94 -17.04
C TRP A 145 -2.04 -3.07 -15.89
N PHE A 146 -1.98 -3.59 -14.66
CA PHE A 146 -2.43 -2.90 -13.46
C PHE A 146 -1.59 -1.66 -13.18
N ALA A 147 -0.27 -1.75 -13.34
CA ALA A 147 0.65 -0.64 -13.20
C ALA A 147 0.31 0.52 -14.15
N HIS A 148 -0.22 0.23 -15.33
CA HIS A 148 -0.73 1.28 -16.23
C HIS A 148 -2.14 1.74 -15.83
N TRP A 149 -3.06 0.81 -15.61
CA TRP A 149 -4.47 1.10 -15.32
C TRP A 149 -4.64 1.97 -14.06
N VAL A 150 -3.84 1.73 -13.01
CA VAL A 150 -3.91 2.48 -11.75
C VAL A 150 -3.60 3.97 -11.92
N HIS A 151 -2.96 4.36 -13.02
CA HIS A 151 -2.64 5.74 -13.39
C HIS A 151 -3.50 6.29 -14.53
N GLN A 152 -4.46 5.52 -15.05
CA GLN A 152 -5.39 5.99 -16.06
C GLN A 152 -6.50 6.83 -15.41
N LYS A 153 -6.83 7.97 -16.02
CA LYS A 153 -7.96 8.78 -15.59
C LYS A 153 -9.26 8.09 -16.00
N LEU A 154 -10.14 7.85 -15.03
CA LEU A 154 -11.40 7.16 -15.27
C LEU A 154 -12.57 8.15 -15.17
N PRO A 155 -13.48 8.21 -16.15
CA PRO A 155 -14.71 9.01 -16.08
C PRO A 155 -15.54 8.70 -14.83
N GLU A 156 -15.62 7.44 -14.43
CA GLU A 156 -16.31 6.93 -13.24
C GLU A 156 -15.77 7.54 -11.94
N LEU A 157 -14.49 7.90 -11.95
CA LEU A 157 -13.78 8.54 -10.85
C LEU A 157 -13.69 10.06 -11.04
N LYS A 158 -14.58 10.64 -11.86
CA LYS A 158 -14.62 12.07 -12.21
C LYS A 158 -13.30 12.58 -12.78
N GLY A 159 -12.62 11.75 -13.57
CA GLY A 159 -11.33 12.07 -14.20
C GLY A 159 -10.12 11.92 -13.28
N ASN A 160 -10.29 11.38 -12.06
CA ASN A 160 -9.17 10.96 -11.21
C ASN A 160 -8.68 9.56 -11.62
N THR A 161 -7.45 9.25 -11.22
CA THR A 161 -6.85 7.93 -11.35
C THR A 161 -7.17 7.05 -10.13
N PRO A 162 -7.19 5.71 -10.28
CA PRO A 162 -7.30 4.82 -9.12
C PRO A 162 -6.26 5.12 -8.03
N ALA A 163 -5.00 5.41 -8.41
CA ALA A 163 -3.93 5.76 -7.47
C ALA A 163 -4.25 7.02 -6.64
N GLU A 164 -4.80 8.07 -7.24
CA GLU A 164 -5.22 9.28 -6.52
C GLU A 164 -6.36 8.99 -5.54
N MET A 165 -7.27 8.08 -5.91
CA MET A 165 -8.42 7.71 -5.08
C MET A 165 -8.01 6.89 -3.84
N LEU A 166 -6.88 6.17 -3.87
CA LEU A 166 -6.37 5.43 -2.70
C LEU A 166 -5.92 6.32 -1.53
N ARG A 167 -5.93 7.66 -1.69
CA ARG A 167 -5.50 8.60 -0.65
C ARG A 167 -6.39 8.59 0.60
N ASN A 168 -7.63 8.12 0.50
CA ASN A 168 -8.57 7.99 1.61
C ASN A 168 -9.56 6.83 1.37
N THR A 169 -10.34 6.50 2.41
CA THR A 169 -11.26 5.36 2.39
C THR A 169 -12.42 5.53 1.42
N GLU A 170 -12.96 6.75 1.24
CA GLU A 170 -14.07 6.99 0.31
C GLU A 170 -13.64 6.80 -1.15
N GLY A 171 -12.44 7.27 -1.49
CA GLY A 171 -11.87 7.05 -2.81
C GLY A 171 -11.58 5.58 -3.07
N GLN A 172 -11.06 4.85 -2.08
CA GLN A 172 -10.89 3.39 -2.20
C GLN A 172 -12.23 2.68 -2.50
N ARG A 173 -13.30 3.01 -1.78
CA ARG A 173 -14.63 2.45 -2.04
C ARG A 173 -15.13 2.75 -3.44
N ALA A 174 -14.86 3.95 -3.97
CA ALA A 174 -15.23 4.29 -5.34
C ALA A 174 -14.49 3.43 -6.38
N VAL A 175 -13.20 3.14 -6.16
CA VAL A 175 -12.42 2.23 -7.02
C VAL A 175 -12.94 0.79 -6.92
N GLU A 176 -13.28 0.32 -5.72
CA GLU A 176 -13.89 -1.01 -5.54
C GLU A 176 -15.21 -1.13 -6.32
N GLN A 177 -16.05 -0.08 -6.34
CA GLN A 177 -17.26 -0.06 -7.16
C GLN A 177 -16.99 -0.09 -8.67
N VAL A 178 -15.88 0.51 -9.13
CA VAL A 178 -15.45 0.38 -10.53
C VAL A 178 -15.13 -1.07 -10.86
N LEU A 179 -14.38 -1.76 -10.00
CA LEU A 179 -14.05 -3.17 -10.20
C LEU A 179 -15.28 -4.07 -10.22
N GLU A 180 -16.26 -3.85 -9.34
CA GLU A 180 -17.50 -4.63 -9.34
C GLU A 180 -18.30 -4.44 -10.65
N ARG A 181 -18.29 -3.23 -11.23
CA ARG A 181 -18.91 -3.00 -12.55
C ARG A 181 -18.17 -3.73 -13.68
N MET A 182 -16.83 -3.71 -13.66
CA MET A 182 -16.02 -4.47 -14.61
C MET A 182 -16.30 -5.97 -14.53
N ARG A 183 -16.51 -6.51 -13.33
CA ARG A 183 -16.89 -7.91 -13.11
C ARG A 183 -18.24 -8.27 -13.73
N GLY A 184 -19.20 -7.35 -13.67
CA GLY A 184 -20.53 -7.51 -14.28
C GLY A 184 -20.57 -7.34 -15.79
N GLY A 185 -19.43 -7.13 -16.46
CA GLY A 185 -19.36 -6.90 -17.91
C GLY A 185 -19.79 -5.50 -18.34
N LEU A 186 -19.97 -4.57 -17.41
CA LEU A 186 -20.12 -3.15 -17.74
C LEU A 186 -18.73 -2.58 -18.00
N ALA A 187 -18.47 -2.18 -19.24
CA ALA A 187 -17.26 -1.45 -19.57
C ALA A 187 -17.17 -0.19 -18.69
N ALA A 188 -16.00 0.02 -18.08
CA ALA A 188 -15.59 1.33 -17.55
C ALA A 188 -15.14 2.22 -18.70
#